data_AF-A0A453PRW5-F1
#
_entry.id   AF-A0A453PRW5-F1
#
_cell.length_a   1.000
_cell.length_b   1.000
_cell.length_c   1.000
_cell.angle_alpha   90.00
_cell.angle_beta   90.00
_cell.angle_gamma   90.00
#
_symmetry.space_group_name_H-M   'P 1'
#
loop_
_entity.id
_entity.type
_entity.pdbx_description
1 polymer ?
#
loop_
_entity_poly.entity_id
_entity_poly.type
_entity_poly.pdbx_seq_one_letter_code
_entity_poly.pdbx_strand_id
1 'polypeptide(L)'
;MVTGERRKKYAFSEEKDKGLEWEPSASDFKHHNLAELRIYGRFEAEEKIVRFARNIMEAAVNLEDIKLYKSPVCENCKNMHQEWTLKEKSLLSYKLSKGMLSSLVRIQFPSLGEIFTWPKYWS
;
A
#
# COMPACT_ATOMS: atom_id res chain seq x y z
N MET A 1 2.62 4.54 20.67
CA MET A 1 2.22 5.62 19.75
C MET A 1 3.46 6.42 19.41
N VAL A 2 3.74 6.66 18.12
CA VAL A 2 4.87 7.51 17.71
C VAL A 2 4.49 8.96 17.99
N THR A 3 5.28 9.65 18.83
CA THR A 3 5.10 11.06 19.21
C THR A 3 5.34 11.99 18.02
N GLY A 4 4.74 13.19 18.05
CA GLY A 4 4.76 14.14 16.92
C GLY A 4 6.16 14.53 16.42
N GLU A 5 7.15 14.59 17.30
CA GLU A 5 8.54 14.95 16.94
C GLU A 5 9.20 13.93 15.99
N ARG A 6 8.90 12.62 16.13
CA ARG A 6 9.44 11.60 15.22
C ARG A 6 8.81 11.67 13.82
N ARG A 7 7.64 12.30 13.65
CA ARG A 7 6.99 12.46 12.33
C ARG A 7 7.71 13.48 11.45
N LYS A 8 8.19 14.57 12.04
CA LYS A 8 8.96 15.62 11.36
C LYS A 8 10.24 15.12 10.72
N LYS A 9 10.90 14.13 11.33
CA LYS A 9 12.16 13.55 10.84
C LYS A 9 12.03 12.86 9.48
N TYR A 10 10.84 12.37 9.12
CA TYR A 10 10.63 11.51 7.96
C TYR A 10 9.63 12.10 6.94
N ALA A 11 9.42 13.42 6.96
CA ALA A 11 8.47 14.13 6.08
C ALA A 11 7.04 13.55 6.11
N PHE A 12 6.62 12.97 7.23
CA PHE A 12 5.25 12.53 7.41
C PHE A 12 4.35 13.71 7.78
N SER A 13 3.08 13.65 7.38
CA SER A 13 2.04 14.60 7.81
C SER A 13 1.98 14.69 9.34
N GLU A 14 1.86 15.91 9.88
CA GLU A 14 1.65 16.18 11.31
C GLU A 14 0.37 15.49 11.81
N GLU A 15 -0.70 15.62 11.02
CA GLU A 15 -1.98 14.94 11.24
C GLU A 15 -1.89 13.49 10.77
N LYS A 16 -2.22 12.58 11.69
CA LYS A 16 -2.35 11.15 11.39
C LYS A 16 -3.45 10.96 10.35
N ASP A 17 -3.19 10.14 9.33
CA ASP A 17 -4.15 9.76 8.28
C ASP A 17 -4.54 10.86 7.27
N LYS A 18 -4.05 12.10 7.38
CA LYS A 18 -4.40 13.20 6.45
C LYS A 18 -4.07 12.92 4.97
N GLY A 19 -3.05 12.10 4.71
CA GLY A 19 -2.71 11.66 3.35
C GLY A 19 -3.45 10.40 2.87
N LEU A 20 -4.29 9.80 3.72
CA LEU A 20 -5.14 8.65 3.37
C LEU A 20 -6.54 9.08 2.93
N GLU A 21 -6.96 10.29 3.28
CA GLU A 21 -8.16 10.92 2.75
C GLU A 21 -7.83 11.44 1.36
N TRP A 22 -8.18 10.64 0.35
CA TRP A 22 -8.12 11.07 -1.03
C TRP A 22 -9.25 12.08 -1.25
N GLU A 23 -8.92 13.36 -1.37
CA GLU A 23 -9.87 14.32 -1.92
C GLU A 23 -10.19 13.88 -3.35
N PRO A 24 -11.47 13.92 -3.79
CA PRO A 24 -11.81 13.59 -5.16
C PRO A 24 -11.08 14.58 -6.07
N SER A 25 -9.94 14.14 -6.60
CA SER A 25 -9.27 14.77 -7.73
C SER A 25 -10.33 15.05 -8.78
N ALA A 26 -10.27 16.24 -9.40
CA ALA A 26 -11.15 16.61 -10.51
C ALA A 26 -11.36 15.38 -11.40
N SER A 27 -12.61 15.03 -11.71
CA SER A 27 -13.04 13.73 -12.27
C SER A 27 -12.27 13.26 -13.50
N ASP A 28 -11.48 14.14 -14.08
CA ASP A 28 -10.78 13.99 -15.35
C ASP A 28 -9.26 13.81 -15.16
N PHE A 29 -8.74 13.77 -13.93
CA PHE A 29 -7.32 13.53 -13.68
C PHE A 29 -6.93 12.10 -14.09
N LYS A 30 -6.10 11.99 -15.12
CA LYS A 30 -5.57 10.73 -15.65
C LYS A 30 -4.05 10.70 -15.56
N HIS A 31 -3.51 9.76 -14.80
CA HIS A 31 -2.09 9.54 -14.65
C HIS A 31 -1.61 8.46 -15.64
N HIS A 32 -1.00 8.87 -16.75
CA HIS A 32 -0.56 7.97 -17.81
C HIS A 32 0.78 7.25 -17.53
N ASN A 33 1.56 7.70 -16.55
CA ASN A 33 2.92 7.20 -16.34
C ASN A 33 3.06 6.25 -15.14
N LEU A 34 1.95 5.83 -14.52
CA LEU A 34 1.98 4.93 -13.37
C LEU A 34 1.57 3.53 -13.82
N ALA A 35 2.57 2.68 -14.05
CA ALA A 35 2.36 1.28 -14.44
C ALA A 35 2.27 0.32 -13.24
N GLU A 36 2.86 0.68 -12.10
CA GLU A 36 2.94 -0.22 -10.95
C GLU A 36 2.76 0.53 -9.62
N LEU A 37 1.90 -0.01 -8.75
CA LEU A 37 1.69 0.45 -7.38
C LEU A 37 2.23 -0.58 -6.39
N ARG A 38 3.17 -0.17 -5.52
CA ARG A 38 3.66 -1.00 -4.40
C ARG A 38 3.17 -0.46 -3.07
N ILE A 39 2.56 -1.32 -2.26
CA ILE A 39 2.12 -0.98 -0.91
C ILE A 39 2.82 -1.89 0.09
N TYR A 40 3.49 -1.28 1.07
CA TYR A 40 4.15 -1.98 2.16
C TYR A 40 3.45 -1.66 3.47
N GLY A 41 3.10 -2.68 4.25
CA GLY A 41 2.57 -2.41 5.58
C GLY A 41 1.90 -3.58 6.26
N ARG A 42 1.33 -3.27 7.43
CA ARG A 42 0.38 -4.16 8.10
C ARG A 42 -1.01 -3.85 7.58
N PHE A 43 -1.67 -4.86 7.04
CA PHE A 43 -3.00 -4.71 6.45
C PHE A 43 -4.11 -4.86 7.49
N GLU A 44 -3.88 -4.40 8.72
CA GLU A 44 -4.91 -4.39 9.78
C GLU A 44 -6.05 -3.40 9.45
N ALA A 45 -5.76 -2.36 8.65
CA ALA A 45 -6.72 -1.37 8.16
C ALA A 45 -7.07 -1.60 6.67
N GLU A 46 -7.54 -2.81 6.35
CA GLU A 46 -7.82 -3.25 4.96
C GLU A 46 -8.68 -2.25 4.17
N GLU A 47 -9.70 -1.64 4.79
CA GLU A 47 -10.62 -0.75 4.09
C GLU A 47 -9.98 0.54 3.56
N LYS A 48 -9.08 1.16 4.34
CA LYS A 48 -8.39 2.39 3.91
C LYS A 48 -7.46 2.10 2.74
N ILE A 49 -6.71 1.00 2.82
CA ILE A 49 -5.78 0.57 1.78
C ILE A 49 -6.53 0.20 0.49
N VAL A 50 -7.62 -0.54 0.62
CA VAL A 50 -8.48 -0.92 -0.52
C VAL A 50 -9.05 0.33 -1.19
N ARG A 51 -9.56 1.30 -0.41
CA ARG A 51 -10.06 2.56 -0.95
C ARG A 51 -8.98 3.33 -1.71
N PHE A 52 -7.80 3.48 -1.09
CA PHE A 52 -6.68 4.17 -1.72
C PHE A 52 -6.26 3.51 -3.04
N ALA A 53 -6.08 2.19 -3.04
CA ALA A 53 -5.71 1.44 -4.23
C ALA A 53 -6.75 1.59 -5.36
N ARG A 54 -8.05 1.55 -5.03
CA ARG A 54 -9.13 1.77 -6.00
C ARG A 54 -9.07 3.16 -6.62
N ASN A 55 -8.85 4.20 -5.82
CA ASN A 55 -8.72 5.55 -6.35
C ASN A 55 -7.53 5.68 -7.31
N ILE A 56 -6.42 4.98 -7.03
CA ILE A 56 -5.30 4.91 -7.97
C ILE A 56 -5.68 4.14 -9.23
N MET A 57 -6.41 3.03 -9.12
CA MET A 57 -6.87 2.28 -10.30
C MET A 57 -7.78 3.11 -11.21
N GLU A 58 -8.56 4.03 -10.65
CA GLU A 58 -9.40 4.95 -11.41
C GLU A 58 -8.58 6.08 -12.07
N ALA A 59 -7.63 6.66 -11.35
CA ALA A 59 -6.80 7.75 -11.86
C ALA A 59 -5.70 7.29 -12.82
N ALA A 60 -5.11 6.11 -12.61
CA ALA A 60 -3.97 5.62 -13.38
C ALA A 60 -4.40 4.67 -14.51
N VAL A 61 -4.66 5.26 -15.68
CA VAL A 61 -5.19 4.53 -16.84
C VAL A 61 -4.25 3.45 -17.41
N ASN A 62 -2.94 3.56 -17.14
CA ASN A 62 -1.93 2.61 -17.58
C ASN A 62 -1.43 1.71 -16.43
N LEU A 63 -2.17 1.65 -15.31
CA LEU A 63 -1.80 0.78 -14.20
C LEU A 63 -1.93 -0.68 -14.62
N GLU A 64 -0.85 -1.44 -14.46
CA GLU A 64 -0.79 -2.86 -14.81
C GLU A 64 -0.70 -3.74 -13.57
N ASP A 65 0.04 -3.31 -12.55
CA ASP A 65 0.34 -4.16 -11.39
C ASP A 65 0.11 -3.43 -10.05
N ILE A 66 -0.54 -4.12 -9.13
CA ILE A 66 -0.60 -3.77 -7.71
C ILE A 66 0.13 -4.85 -6.92
N LYS A 67 1.20 -4.47 -6.23
CA LYS A 67 2.02 -5.36 -5.42
C LYS A 67 1.85 -5.03 -3.95
N LEU A 68 1.29 -5.98 -3.20
CA LEU A 68 1.06 -5.86 -1.77
C LEU A 68 2.12 -6.64 -1.00
N TYR A 69 2.96 -5.93 -0.27
CA TYR A 69 4.02 -6.48 0.57
C TYR A 69 3.59 -6.36 2.02
N LYS A 70 3.57 -7.49 2.75
CA LYS A 70 3.51 -7.41 4.22
C LYS A 70 4.70 -6.62 4.74
N SER A 71 4.52 -5.98 5.90
CA SER A 71 5.53 -5.09 6.48
C SER A 71 6.91 -5.76 6.52
N PRO A 72 7.97 -5.06 6.10
CA PRO A 72 9.33 -5.55 6.30
C PRO A 72 9.62 -5.77 7.78
N VAL A 73 10.54 -6.69 8.04
CA VAL A 73 10.99 -7.03 9.39
C VAL A 73 11.69 -5.80 9.97
N CYS A 74 11.14 -5.26 11.05
CA CYS A 74 11.90 -4.36 11.90
C CYS A 74 12.92 -5.21 12.66
N GLU A 75 14.21 -4.91 12.54
CA GLU A 75 15.31 -5.69 13.15
C GLU A 75 15.16 -5.77 14.69
N ASN A 76 14.60 -4.72 15.30
CA ASN A 76 14.27 -4.68 16.74
C ASN A 76 12.96 -5.39 17.11
N CYS A 77 12.16 -5.78 16.12
CA CYS A 77 10.84 -6.33 16.30
C CYS A 77 10.93 -7.84 16.11
N LYS A 78 11.16 -8.55 17.23
CA LYS A 78 11.56 -9.97 17.33
C LYS A 78 10.78 -10.98 16.48
N ASN A 79 9.60 -10.66 15.94
CA ASN A 79 8.79 -11.55 15.12
C ASN A 79 8.06 -10.76 14.02
N MET A 80 8.61 -10.63 12.81
CA MET A 80 7.91 -9.90 11.73
C MET A 80 8.02 -10.49 10.31
N HIS A 81 8.47 -11.73 10.14
CA HIS A 81 8.19 -12.43 8.87
C HIS A 81 6.72 -12.86 8.87
N GLN A 82 5.86 -11.98 8.39
CA GLN A 82 4.50 -12.37 8.06
C GLN A 82 4.46 -12.70 6.57
N GLU A 83 4.19 -13.96 6.27
CA GLU A 83 3.79 -14.36 4.94
C GLU A 83 2.29 -14.11 4.74
N TRP A 84 1.91 -13.95 3.49
CA TRP A 84 0.52 -13.87 3.10
C TRP A 84 -0.15 -15.23 3.18
N THR A 85 -1.18 -15.36 4.00
CA THR A 85 -2.05 -16.54 3.99
C THR A 85 -2.94 -16.53 2.75
N LEU A 86 -3.36 -17.71 2.28
CA LEU A 86 -4.29 -17.82 1.16
C LEU A 86 -5.61 -17.05 1.42
N LYS A 87 -6.09 -17.05 2.67
CA LYS A 87 -7.30 -16.34 3.07
C LYS A 87 -7.16 -14.83 2.91
N GLU A 88 -6.05 -14.25 3.35
CA GLU A 88 -5.77 -12.82 3.20
C GLU A 88 -5.64 -12.43 1.72
N LYS A 89 -4.90 -13.22 0.93
CA LYS A 89 -4.76 -12.99 -0.52
C LYS A 89 -6.12 -12.95 -1.20
N SER A 90 -6.96 -13.97 -0.96
CA SER A 90 -8.30 -14.05 -1.55
C SER A 90 -9.20 -12.89 -1.11
N LEU A 91 -9.19 -12.53 0.18
CA LEU A 91 -10.00 -11.44 0.70
C LEU A 91 -9.61 -10.09 0.10
N LEU A 92 -8.32 -9.77 0.05
CA LEU A 92 -7.83 -8.52 -0.51
C LEU A 92 -8.02 -8.45 -2.02
N SER A 93 -7.75 -9.53 -2.75
CA SER A 93 -8.04 -9.61 -4.18
C SER A 93 -9.52 -9.35 -4.46
N TYR A 94 -10.42 -10.00 -3.71
CA TYR A 94 -11.87 -9.77 -3.84
C TYR A 94 -12.23 -8.31 -3.53
N LYS A 95 -11.71 -7.76 -2.43
CA LYS A 95 -11.97 -6.36 -2.04
C LYS A 95 -11.43 -5.37 -3.05
N LEU A 96 -10.31 -5.63 -3.72
CA LEU A 96 -9.76 -4.73 -4.73
C LEU A 96 -10.53 -4.84 -6.04
N SER A 97 -10.91 -6.04 -6.46
CA SER A 97 -11.64 -6.26 -7.72
C SER A 97 -13.14 -5.94 -7.65
N LYS A 98 -13.75 -5.96 -6.46
CA LYS A 98 -15.20 -5.76 -6.30
C LYS A 98 -15.64 -4.38 -6.83
N GLY A 99 -16.48 -4.37 -7.87
CA GLY A 99 -17.00 -3.14 -8.46
C GLY A 99 -16.07 -2.47 -9.47
N MET A 100 -14.98 -3.13 -9.86
CA MET A 100 -14.16 -2.68 -10.98
C MET A 100 -14.80 -3.03 -12.33
N LEU A 101 -14.67 -2.11 -13.29
CA LEU A 101 -15.10 -2.29 -14.69
C LEU A 101 -13.98 -2.84 -15.59
N SER A 102 -12.72 -2.86 -15.14
CA SER A 102 -11.55 -3.26 -15.94
C SER A 102 -10.78 -4.41 -15.29
N SER A 103 -10.63 -5.51 -16.04
CA SER A 103 -9.96 -6.75 -15.66
C SER A 103 -8.43 -6.74 -15.86
N LEU A 104 -7.83 -5.60 -16.22
CA LEU A 104 -6.44 -5.56 -16.69
C LEU A 104 -5.38 -5.47 -15.58
N VAL A 105 -5.73 -4.95 -14.40
CA VAL A 105 -4.78 -4.76 -13.30
C VAL A 105 -4.53 -6.09 -12.58
N ARG A 106 -3.27 -6.55 -12.57
CA ARG A 106 -2.84 -7.74 -11.85
C ARG A 106 -2.55 -7.41 -10.39
N ILE A 107 -3.17 -8.15 -9.48
CA ILE A 107 -2.92 -8.04 -8.03
C ILE A 107 -1.95 -9.15 -7.63
N GLN A 108 -0.81 -8.75 -7.09
CA GLN A 108 0.26 -9.66 -6.69
C GLN A 108 0.56 -9.52 -5.19
N PHE A 109 0.93 -10.65 -4.59
CA PHE A 109 1.30 -10.76 -3.17
C PHE A 109 2.73 -11.32 -3.06
N PRO A 110 3.73 -10.60 -3.57
CA PRO A 110 5.12 -11.04 -3.52
C PRO A 110 5.59 -11.21 -2.07
N SER A 111 6.48 -12.17 -1.85
CA SER A 111 7.29 -12.20 -0.64
C SER A 111 8.30 -11.04 -0.69
N LEU A 112 8.76 -10.59 0.48
CA LEU A 112 9.75 -9.52 0.58
C LEU A 112 11.12 -9.91 -0.02
N GLY A 113 11.40 -11.20 -0.20
CA GLY A 113 12.72 -11.71 -0.59
C GLY A 113 13.85 -11.25 0.34
N GLU A 114 15.11 -11.43 -0.06
CA GLU A 114 16.30 -10.86 0.61
C GLU A 114 16.46 -9.35 0.36
N ILE A 115 15.56 -8.73 -0.43
CA ILE A 115 15.74 -7.42 -1.06
C ILE A 115 15.59 -6.24 -0.08
N PHE A 116 15.06 -6.45 1.12
CA PHE A 116 14.80 -5.37 2.09
C PHE A 116 15.53 -5.59 3.42
N THR A 117 16.87 -5.63 3.38
CA THR A 117 17.63 -5.11 4.52
C THR A 117 17.54 -3.59 4.44
N TRP A 118 16.68 -2.99 5.26
CA TRP A 118 16.64 -1.53 5.36
C TRP A 118 18.04 -1.04 5.76
N PRO A 119 18.60 0.00 5.10
CA PRO A 119 19.82 0.61 5.58
C PRO A 119 19.63 1.02 7.04
N LYS A 120 20.59 0.71 7.90
CA LYS A 120 20.59 0.92 9.38
C LYS A 120 20.32 2.35 9.87
N TYR A 121 19.99 3.29 8.98
CA TYR A 121 20.00 4.73 9.26
C TYR A 121 18.65 5.32 9.66
N TRP A 122 17.61 4.50 9.89
CA TRP A 122 16.28 5.00 10.24
C TRP A 122 15.89 4.52 11.65
N SER A 123 16.58 5.11 12.65
CA SER A 123 16.21 5.06 14.09
C SER A 123 15.49 6.34 14.51
#